data_AF-A0A8T2TSN8-F1
#
_entry.id   AF-A0A8T2TSN8-F1
#
_cell.length_a   1.000
_cell.length_b   1.000
_cell.length_c   1.000
_cell.angle_alpha   90.00
_cell.angle_beta   90.00
_cell.angle_gamma   90.00
#
_symmetry.space_group_name_H-M   'P 1'
#
loop_
_entity.id
_entity.type
_entity.pdbx_description
1 polymer ?
#
loop_
_entity_poly.entity_id
_entity_poly.type
_entity_poly.pdbx_seq_one_letter_code
_entity_poly.pdbx_strand_id
1 'polypeptide(L)'
;MTSMNQNKEGGTSQKAKKRFSSKDEKVEDRALRIGRRKCFTCTEYIEDGQPVNILEGLELHTNVFSHSEQRRIIKFIWNLQRKGRNRDLRGRTYCEPHKWMPGKGRVTIQFGCCYNYAVDKEGNPPGILQAEQVDEIPSMLKVIIKRLVQWHVLPASCVPDSCIVNIYDVGDCIPPHIDHDDFAPFLHALSSD
;
A
#
# COMPACT_ATOMS: atom_id res chain seq x y z
N MET A 1 -81.29 -6.75 -8.42
CA MET A 1 -81.13 -5.46 -7.72
C MET A 1 -79.91 -5.59 -6.82
N THR A 2 -78.71 -5.23 -7.27
CA THR A 2 -78.04 -3.89 -7.24
C THR A 2 -76.84 -4.07 -6.27
N SER A 3 -75.64 -4.39 -6.75
CA SER A 3 -74.55 -3.50 -7.21
C SER A 3 -73.60 -3.00 -6.10
N MET A 4 -72.30 -3.10 -6.43
CA MET A 4 -71.16 -2.26 -6.02
C MET A 4 -70.43 -2.48 -4.68
N ASN A 5 -69.37 -3.27 -4.79
CA ASN A 5 -67.96 -2.98 -4.48
C ASN A 5 -67.59 -1.60 -3.87
N GLN A 6 -66.74 -1.60 -2.83
CA GLN A 6 -65.57 -0.71 -2.74
C GLN A 6 -64.56 -1.15 -1.66
N ASN A 7 -63.29 -1.16 -2.08
CA ASN A 7 -62.06 -1.48 -1.37
C ASN A 7 -61.78 -0.59 -0.14
N LYS A 8 -61.00 -1.13 0.81
CA LYS A 8 -59.90 -0.39 1.44
C LYS A 8 -58.80 -1.33 1.96
N GLU A 9 -57.62 -1.15 1.37
CA GLU A 9 -56.34 -1.76 1.74
C GLU A 9 -55.76 -1.16 3.03
N GLY A 10 -54.85 -1.91 3.66
CA GLY A 10 -53.94 -1.42 4.69
C GLY A 10 -53.63 -2.49 5.75
N GLY A 11 -52.41 -2.96 5.96
CA GLY A 11 -51.15 -2.75 5.27
C GLY A 11 -50.18 -3.83 5.76
N THR A 12 -49.64 -4.63 4.84
CA THR A 12 -48.63 -5.63 5.17
C THR A 12 -47.29 -4.91 5.29
N SER A 13 -46.83 -4.70 6.53
CA SER A 13 -45.50 -4.17 6.81
C SER A 13 -44.44 -5.17 6.36
N GLN A 14 -44.00 -5.07 5.11
CA GLN A 14 -42.79 -5.72 4.63
C GLN A 14 -41.57 -5.00 5.23
N LYS A 15 -41.21 -5.36 6.46
CA LYS A 15 -39.88 -5.09 6.99
C LYS A 15 -38.86 -5.87 6.15
N ALA A 16 -38.20 -5.17 5.23
CA ALA A 16 -37.04 -5.69 4.51
C ALA A 16 -36.01 -6.22 5.52
N LYS A 17 -35.89 -7.54 5.63
CA LYS A 17 -34.82 -8.20 6.39
C LYS A 17 -33.50 -7.87 5.70
N LYS A 18 -32.79 -6.87 6.21
CA LYS A 18 -31.40 -6.57 5.86
C LYS A 18 -30.56 -7.79 6.27
N ARG A 19 -30.35 -8.75 5.37
CA ARG A 19 -29.44 -9.90 5.60
C ARG A 19 -28.07 -9.30 5.93
N PHE A 20 -27.64 -9.43 7.18
CA PHE A 20 -26.27 -9.14 7.55
C PHE A 20 -25.39 -10.24 6.96
N SER A 21 -24.77 -9.95 5.81
CA SER A 21 -23.74 -10.81 5.23
C SER A 21 -22.58 -11.00 6.22
N SER A 22 -22.04 -12.22 6.25
CA SER A 22 -20.97 -12.63 7.15
C SER A 22 -19.69 -11.81 6.91
N LYS A 23 -18.73 -11.88 7.84
CA LYS A 23 -17.45 -11.17 7.65
C LYS A 23 -16.67 -11.74 6.47
N ASP A 24 -16.72 -13.04 6.26
CA ASP A 24 -15.98 -13.73 5.20
C ASP A 24 -16.58 -13.45 3.82
N GLU A 25 -17.91 -13.47 3.69
CA GLU A 25 -18.60 -13.09 2.45
C GLU A 25 -18.25 -11.65 2.01
N LYS A 26 -18.09 -10.72 2.97
CA LYS A 26 -17.68 -9.34 2.67
C LYS A 26 -16.21 -9.23 2.24
N VAL A 27 -15.35 -10.11 2.74
CA VAL A 27 -13.94 -10.16 2.33
C VAL A 27 -13.84 -10.72 0.91
N GLU A 28 -14.59 -11.77 0.59
CA GLU A 28 -14.66 -12.35 -0.74
C GLU A 28 -15.26 -11.39 -1.77
N ASP A 29 -16.39 -10.75 -1.47
CA ASP A 29 -16.98 -9.72 -2.33
C ASP A 29 -15.99 -8.57 -2.58
N ARG A 30 -15.21 -8.19 -1.55
CA ARG A 30 -14.17 -7.18 -1.72
C ARG A 30 -13.03 -7.65 -2.62
N ALA A 31 -12.55 -8.88 -2.43
CA ALA A 31 -11.47 -9.47 -3.23
C ALA A 31 -11.86 -9.57 -4.72
N LEU A 32 -13.14 -9.89 -5.01
CA LEU A 32 -13.68 -9.96 -6.37
C LEU A 32 -13.73 -8.60 -7.08
N ARG A 33 -13.85 -7.50 -6.33
CA ARG A 33 -13.89 -6.13 -6.89
C ARG A 33 -12.50 -5.55 -7.17
N ILE A 34 -11.42 -6.18 -6.70
CA ILE A 34 -10.06 -5.74 -6.97
C ILE A 34 -9.70 -6.17 -8.39
N GLY A 35 -9.38 -5.21 -9.25
CA GLY A 35 -8.87 -5.50 -10.59
C GLY A 35 -7.47 -6.10 -10.49
N ARG A 36 -7.19 -7.13 -11.29
CA ARG A 36 -5.88 -7.78 -11.34
C ARG A 36 -5.44 -7.96 -12.79
N ARG A 37 -4.20 -7.60 -13.10
CA ARG A 37 -3.55 -7.89 -14.39
C ARG A 37 -2.15 -8.43 -14.13
N LYS A 38 -1.84 -9.61 -14.66
CA LYS A 38 -0.55 -10.31 -14.49
C LYS A 38 0.21 -10.53 -15.79
N CYS A 39 -0.45 -10.34 -16.93
CA CYS A 39 0.11 -10.62 -18.25
C CYS A 39 0.76 -9.36 -18.82
N PHE A 40 1.97 -9.05 -18.35
CA PHE A 40 2.80 -7.99 -18.91
C PHE A 40 3.96 -8.62 -19.70
N THR A 41 4.21 -8.07 -20.88
CA THR A 41 5.28 -8.55 -21.76
C THR A 41 5.99 -7.36 -22.39
N CYS A 42 7.30 -7.27 -22.19
CA CYS A 42 8.18 -6.39 -22.93
C CYS A 42 9.49 -7.13 -23.16
N THR A 43 9.79 -7.43 -24.42
CA THR A 43 11.01 -8.16 -24.78
C THR A 43 12.12 -7.17 -25.07
N GLU A 44 13.20 -7.26 -24.30
CA GLU A 44 14.46 -6.59 -24.58
C GLU A 44 15.56 -7.61 -24.87
N TYR A 45 16.64 -7.17 -25.51
CA TYR A 45 17.79 -8.01 -25.83
C TYR A 45 18.97 -7.56 -24.96
N ILE A 46 19.52 -8.49 -24.19
CA ILE A 46 20.76 -8.26 -23.41
C ILE A 46 21.99 -8.42 -24.31
N GLU A 47 23.19 -8.11 -23.79
CA GLU A 47 24.44 -8.06 -24.57
C GLU A 47 24.71 -9.34 -25.39
N ASP A 48 24.35 -10.51 -24.87
CA ASP A 48 24.51 -11.81 -25.54
C ASP A 48 23.44 -12.12 -26.61
N GLY A 49 22.56 -11.16 -26.92
CA GLY A 49 21.46 -11.31 -27.87
C GLY A 49 20.32 -12.19 -27.38
N GLN A 50 20.33 -12.60 -26.11
CA GLN A 50 19.24 -13.36 -25.49
C GLN A 50 18.03 -12.46 -25.25
N PRO A 51 16.83 -12.85 -25.71
CA PRO A 51 15.61 -12.10 -25.43
C PRO A 51 15.15 -12.35 -23.99
N VAL A 52 14.83 -11.27 -23.27
CA VAL A 52 14.35 -11.33 -21.87
C VAL A 52 13.04 -10.55 -21.76
N ASN A 53 12.05 -11.09 -21.05
CA ASN A 53 10.85 -10.34 -20.67
C ASN A 53 11.13 -9.50 -19.43
N ILE A 54 11.41 -8.20 -19.61
CA ILE A 54 11.75 -7.31 -18.49
C ILE A 54 10.56 -6.99 -17.57
N LEU A 55 9.33 -7.38 -17.96
CA LEU A 55 8.12 -7.24 -17.15
C LEU A 55 7.69 -8.55 -16.50
N GLU A 56 8.50 -9.60 -16.59
CA GLU A 56 8.24 -10.86 -15.91
C GLU A 56 8.11 -10.64 -14.39
N GLY A 57 7.07 -11.22 -13.79
CA GLY A 57 6.75 -11.04 -12.37
C GLY A 57 5.94 -9.79 -12.02
N LEU A 58 5.70 -8.86 -12.95
CA LEU A 58 4.90 -7.67 -12.69
C LEU A 58 3.40 -7.99 -12.55
N GLU A 59 2.80 -7.61 -11.43
CA GLU A 59 1.36 -7.69 -11.19
C GLU A 59 0.77 -6.32 -10.87
N LEU A 60 -0.30 -5.93 -11.56
CA LEU A 60 -1.04 -4.69 -11.31
C LEU A 60 -2.36 -4.99 -10.62
N HIS A 61 -2.56 -4.37 -9.46
CA HIS A 61 -3.82 -4.39 -8.72
C HIS A 61 -4.48 -3.01 -8.74
N THR A 62 -5.74 -2.94 -9.18
CA THR A 62 -6.51 -1.69 -9.22
C THR A 62 -7.72 -1.75 -8.28
N ASN A 63 -8.21 -0.58 -7.86
CA ASN A 63 -9.36 -0.46 -6.95
C ASN A 63 -9.17 -1.13 -5.58
N VAL A 64 -7.91 -1.31 -5.15
CA VAL A 64 -7.52 -1.95 -3.88
C VAL A 64 -8.11 -1.21 -2.67
N PHE A 65 -8.13 0.12 -2.71
CA PHE A 65 -8.77 0.97 -1.70
C PHE A 65 -9.86 1.82 -2.34
N SER A 66 -10.96 2.02 -1.63
CA SER A 66 -11.94 3.05 -1.98
C SER A 66 -11.37 4.45 -1.76
N HIS A 67 -11.97 5.46 -2.39
CA HIS A 67 -11.57 6.86 -2.19
C HIS A 67 -11.63 7.29 -0.70
N SER A 68 -12.59 6.76 0.06
CA SER A 68 -12.71 7.01 1.50
C SER A 68 -11.59 6.37 2.33
N GLU A 69 -11.09 5.21 1.90
CA GLU A 69 -9.95 4.53 2.52
C GLU A 69 -8.66 5.26 2.18
N GLN A 70 -8.45 5.61 0.91
CA GLN A 70 -7.31 6.42 0.47
C GLN A 70 -7.20 7.72 1.27
N ARG A 71 -8.30 8.48 1.40
CA ARG A 71 -8.29 9.74 2.17
C ARG A 71 -7.91 9.53 3.64
N ARG A 72 -8.37 8.43 4.26
CA ARG A 72 -8.01 8.10 5.64
C ARG A 72 -6.53 7.73 5.76
N ILE A 73 -6.01 6.96 4.82
CA ILE A 73 -4.60 6.57 4.76
C ILE A 73 -3.72 7.81 4.58
N ILE A 74 -4.03 8.66 3.60
CA ILE A 74 -3.33 9.92 3.34
C ILE A 74 -3.32 10.80 4.60
N LYS A 75 -4.48 11.03 5.23
CA LYS A 75 -4.57 11.82 6.47
C LYS A 75 -3.67 11.26 7.59
N PHE A 76 -3.61 9.94 7.71
CA PHE A 76 -2.73 9.29 8.68
C PHE A 76 -1.24 9.50 8.35
N ILE A 77 -0.85 9.37 7.08
CA ILE A 77 0.53 9.65 6.63
C ILE A 77 0.92 11.11 6.90
N TRP A 78 0.05 12.09 6.61
CA TRP A 78 0.29 13.50 6.94
C TRP A 78 0.52 13.71 8.44
N ASN A 79 -0.23 12.98 9.29
CA ASN A 79 -0.01 13.04 10.73
C ASN A 79 1.32 12.41 11.15
N LEU A 80 1.75 11.32 10.51
CA LEU A 80 3.08 10.74 10.74
C LEU A 80 4.19 11.69 10.32
N GLN A 81 4.07 12.35 9.17
CA GLN A 81 5.04 13.35 8.72
C GLN A 81 5.16 14.50 9.74
N ARG A 82 4.02 15.02 10.23
CA ARG A 82 4.01 16.05 11.27
C ARG A 82 4.70 15.59 12.55
N LYS A 83 4.43 14.37 13.01
CA LYS A 83 5.12 13.77 14.16
C LYS A 83 6.63 13.64 13.93
N GLY A 84 7.03 13.23 12.72
CA GLY A 84 8.42 13.16 12.31
C GLY A 84 9.13 14.51 12.40
N ARG A 85 8.53 15.56 11.84
CA ARG A 85 9.03 16.95 11.95
C ARG A 85 9.12 17.45 13.39
N ASN A 86 8.19 17.03 14.24
CA ASN A 86 8.19 17.35 15.67
C ASN A 86 9.14 16.48 16.52
N ARG A 87 9.82 15.49 15.91
CA ARG A 87 10.67 14.50 16.60
C ARG A 87 9.91 13.62 17.61
N ASP A 88 8.63 13.36 17.34
CA ASP A 88 7.78 12.46 18.13
C ASP A 88 7.90 10.99 17.69
N LEU A 89 8.82 10.67 16.77
CA LEU A 89 9.07 9.33 16.24
C LEU A 89 10.48 8.86 16.63
N ARG A 90 10.66 7.55 16.79
CA ARG A 90 11.90 6.95 17.29
C ARG A 90 13.02 7.02 16.26
N GLY A 91 14.21 7.48 16.66
CA GLY A 91 15.45 7.30 15.88
C GLY A 91 15.31 7.65 14.39
N ARG A 92 15.65 6.70 13.51
CA ARG A 92 15.58 6.85 12.04
C ARG A 92 14.22 6.54 11.42
N THR A 93 13.15 6.51 12.21
CA THR A 93 11.78 6.34 11.70
C THR A 93 11.43 7.41 10.68
N TYR A 94 11.97 8.63 10.82
CA TYR A 94 11.66 9.75 9.93
C TYR A 94 12.93 10.39 9.38
N CYS A 95 12.99 10.56 8.07
CA CYS A 95 14.06 11.27 7.38
C CYS A 95 13.47 12.23 6.33
N GLU A 96 13.77 13.52 6.46
CA GLU A 96 13.37 14.57 5.52
C GLU A 96 14.62 15.39 5.16
N PRO A 97 15.07 15.36 3.89
CA PRO A 97 16.22 16.14 3.47
C PRO A 97 15.86 17.63 3.40
N HIS A 98 16.83 18.48 3.70
CA HIS A 98 16.70 19.91 3.40
C HIS A 98 16.67 20.08 1.88
N LYS A 99 15.58 20.63 1.33
CA LYS A 99 15.47 20.84 -0.12
C LYS A 99 16.43 21.93 -0.58
N TRP A 100 17.49 21.52 -1.29
CA TRP A 100 18.48 22.44 -1.85
C TRP A 100 18.55 22.38 -3.39
N MET A 101 17.96 21.35 -4.00
CA MET A 101 17.79 21.24 -5.46
C MET A 101 16.53 20.43 -5.82
N PRO A 102 15.93 20.64 -7.01
CA PRO A 102 14.88 19.76 -7.54
C PRO A 102 15.33 18.30 -7.59
N GLY A 103 14.43 17.35 -7.32
CA GLY A 103 14.75 15.92 -7.31
C GLY A 103 15.27 15.39 -5.97
N LYS A 104 15.53 16.26 -4.98
CA LYS A 104 16.18 15.90 -3.70
C LYS A 104 15.31 16.23 -2.47
N GLY A 105 14.00 16.04 -2.58
CA GLY A 105 13.04 16.29 -1.51
C GLY A 105 12.31 15.08 -0.94
N ARG A 106 12.71 13.84 -1.29
CA ARG A 106 12.04 12.61 -0.80
C ARG A 106 12.04 12.55 0.72
N VAL A 107 10.85 12.57 1.32
CA VAL A 107 10.66 12.24 2.74
C VAL A 107 10.46 10.74 2.85
N THR A 108 11.14 10.11 3.81
CA THR A 108 11.04 8.68 4.09
C THR A 108 10.59 8.46 5.52
N ILE A 109 9.57 7.62 5.71
CA ILE A 109 9.11 7.13 7.02
C ILE A 109 9.24 5.61 7.05
N GLN A 110 10.01 5.06 7.98
CA GLN A 110 10.36 3.63 8.02
C GLN A 110 9.85 2.98 9.30
N PHE A 111 9.25 1.80 9.16
CA PHE A 111 8.75 1.00 10.27
C PHE A 111 9.24 -0.44 10.18
N GLY A 112 9.48 -1.07 11.33
CA GLY A 112 9.94 -2.47 11.42
C GLY A 112 11.45 -2.63 11.17
N CYS A 113 11.99 -2.03 10.12
CA CYS A 113 13.43 -1.98 9.84
C CYS A 113 13.89 -0.59 9.35
N CYS A 114 15.17 -0.29 9.51
CA CYS A 114 15.80 0.89 8.94
C CYS A 114 16.60 0.50 7.70
N TYR A 115 16.15 0.90 6.52
CA TYR A 115 16.88 0.66 5.28
C TYR A 115 17.63 1.92 4.83
N ASN A 116 18.85 1.70 4.35
CA ASN A 116 19.66 2.74 3.76
C ASN A 116 19.89 2.46 2.26
N TYR A 117 19.60 3.45 1.43
CA TYR A 117 19.57 3.33 -0.04
C TYR A 117 20.93 3.60 -0.70
N ALA A 118 21.89 4.13 0.05
CA ALA A 118 23.17 4.59 -0.47
C ALA A 118 24.30 4.29 0.52
N VAL A 119 25.53 4.27 0.02
CA VAL A 119 26.71 4.18 0.89
C VAL A 119 26.68 5.37 1.87
N ASP A 120 26.80 5.08 3.17
CA ASP A 120 26.78 6.13 4.18
C ASP A 120 28.14 6.86 4.27
N LYS A 121 28.22 7.87 5.16
CA LYS A 121 29.45 8.66 5.34
C LYS A 121 30.61 7.86 5.92
N GLU A 122 30.32 6.73 6.55
CA GLU A 122 31.30 5.83 7.16
C GLU A 122 31.77 4.77 6.17
N GLY A 123 31.19 4.74 4.96
CA GLY A 123 31.52 3.80 3.90
C GLY A 123 30.75 2.49 3.99
N ASN A 124 29.74 2.38 4.85
CA ASN A 124 28.92 1.17 4.95
C ASN A 124 28.03 1.05 3.69
N PRO A 125 27.87 -0.16 3.12
CA PRO A 125 27.05 -0.37 1.94
C PRO A 125 25.55 -0.12 2.21
N PRO A 126 24.72 0.05 1.16
CA PRO A 126 23.26 0.01 1.26
C PRO A 126 22.80 -1.31 1.91
N GLY A 127 21.66 -1.29 2.61
CA GLY A 127 21.18 -2.46 3.33
C GLY A 127 20.33 -2.11 4.56
N ILE A 128 19.86 -3.13 5.26
CA ILE A 128 19.15 -2.99 6.52
C ILE A 128 20.16 -2.72 7.65
N LEU A 129 19.99 -1.59 8.31
CA LEU A 129 20.84 -1.13 9.40
C LEU A 129 20.38 -1.74 10.72
N GLN A 130 21.01 -2.83 11.14
CA GLN A 130 20.66 -3.60 12.34
C GLN A 130 20.80 -2.81 13.65
N ALA A 131 21.72 -1.85 13.70
CA ALA A 131 21.97 -1.03 14.89
C ALA A 131 20.90 0.06 15.10
N GLU A 132 20.08 0.34 14.08
CA GLU A 132 19.17 1.48 14.07
C GLU A 132 17.79 1.12 14.58
N GLN A 133 17.29 1.96 15.48
CA GLN A 133 15.96 1.80 16.03
C GLN A 133 14.94 2.62 15.24
N VAL A 134 13.92 1.96 14.71
CA VAL A 134 12.75 2.56 14.06
C VAL A 134 11.47 2.11 14.75
N ASP A 135 10.40 2.88 14.71
CA ASP A 135 9.12 2.49 15.27
C ASP A 135 8.58 1.20 14.64
N GLU A 136 7.80 0.44 15.41
CA GLU A 136 7.06 -0.69 14.85
C GLU A 136 6.02 -0.22 13.82
N ILE A 137 5.57 -1.12 12.94
CA ILE A 137 4.47 -0.84 12.02
C ILE A 137 3.23 -0.39 12.82
N PRO A 138 2.70 0.82 12.57
CA PRO A 138 1.53 1.32 13.27
C PRO A 138 0.29 0.45 13.03
N SER A 139 -0.61 0.43 14.01
CA SER A 139 -1.83 -0.40 13.97
C SER A 139 -2.66 -0.22 12.69
N MET A 140 -2.79 1.01 12.20
CA MET A 140 -3.51 1.28 10.96
C MET A 140 -2.87 0.59 9.74
N LEU A 141 -1.54 0.59 9.63
CA LEU A 141 -0.81 -0.08 8.55
C LEU A 141 -0.85 -1.61 8.73
N LYS A 142 -0.74 -2.13 9.96
CA LYS A 142 -0.93 -3.56 10.27
C LYS A 142 -2.31 -4.06 9.81
N VAL A 143 -3.38 -3.27 10.01
CA VAL A 143 -4.73 -3.59 9.51
C VAL A 143 -4.79 -3.59 7.99
N ILE A 144 -4.10 -2.67 7.32
CA ILE A 144 -4.03 -2.63 5.86
C ILE A 144 -3.31 -3.87 5.33
N ILE A 145 -2.13 -4.19 5.85
CA ILE A 145 -1.36 -5.39 5.48
C ILE A 145 -2.24 -6.64 5.60
N LYS A 146 -2.91 -6.81 6.74
CA LYS A 146 -3.83 -7.93 6.95
C LYS A 146 -4.93 -8.01 5.89
N ARG A 147 -5.52 -6.87 5.50
CA ARG A 147 -6.56 -6.84 4.47
C ARG A 147 -5.99 -7.17 3.09
N LEU A 148 -4.81 -6.71 2.75
CA LEU A 148 -4.15 -7.03 1.48
C LEU A 148 -3.84 -8.53 1.35
N VAL A 149 -3.42 -9.17 2.44
CA VAL A 149 -3.25 -10.63 2.50
C VAL A 149 -4.59 -11.34 2.32
N GLN A 150 -5.63 -10.91 3.05
CA GLN A 150 -6.98 -11.47 2.94
C GLN A 150 -7.59 -11.30 1.54
N TRP A 151 -7.25 -10.22 0.84
CA TRP A 151 -7.71 -9.96 -0.52
C TRP A 151 -6.79 -10.55 -1.60
N HIS A 152 -5.81 -11.39 -1.22
CA HIS A 152 -4.84 -11.99 -2.13
C HIS A 152 -4.15 -10.98 -3.05
N VAL A 153 -3.88 -9.78 -2.51
CA VAL A 153 -2.98 -8.78 -3.12
C VAL A 153 -1.55 -9.05 -2.65
N LEU A 154 -1.40 -9.42 -1.38
CA LEU A 154 -0.15 -9.97 -0.83
C LEU A 154 -0.28 -11.48 -0.67
N PRO A 155 0.77 -12.27 -0.95
CA PRO A 155 0.76 -13.69 -0.65
C PRO A 155 0.79 -13.91 0.87
N ALA A 156 0.00 -14.87 1.36
CA ALA A 156 -0.01 -15.22 2.78
C ALA A 156 1.31 -15.85 3.27
N SER A 157 2.13 -16.35 2.34
CA SER A 157 3.46 -16.91 2.62
C SER A 157 4.53 -15.84 2.88
N CYS A 158 4.27 -14.56 2.56
CA CYS A 158 5.22 -13.47 2.71
C CYS A 158 4.50 -12.22 3.22
N VAL A 159 4.11 -12.24 4.49
CA VAL A 159 3.47 -11.08 5.15
C VAL A 159 4.55 -10.07 5.53
N PRO A 160 4.45 -8.79 5.10
CA PRO A 160 5.45 -7.78 5.43
C PRO A 160 5.61 -7.55 6.94
N ASP A 161 6.85 -7.51 7.39
CA ASP A 161 7.29 -7.14 8.75
C ASP A 161 7.90 -5.73 8.81
N SER A 162 8.16 -5.13 7.65
CA SER A 162 8.62 -3.76 7.47
C SER A 162 7.68 -2.96 6.55
N CYS A 163 7.73 -1.63 6.67
CA CYS A 163 6.97 -0.74 5.81
C CYS A 163 7.70 0.59 5.64
N ILE A 164 7.90 1.01 4.40
CA ILE A 164 8.49 2.30 4.05
C ILE A 164 7.45 3.16 3.35
N VAL A 165 7.24 4.37 3.85
CA VAL A 165 6.42 5.40 3.22
C VAL A 165 7.35 6.44 2.62
N ASN A 166 7.28 6.61 1.31
CA ASN A 166 7.97 7.67 0.61
C ASN A 166 6.97 8.77 0.19
N ILE A 167 7.31 10.03 0.48
CA ILE A 167 6.53 11.21 0.09
C ILE A 167 7.38 12.04 -0.87
N TYR A 168 6.81 12.38 -2.01
CA TYR A 168 7.44 13.18 -3.06
C TYR A 168 6.60 14.43 -3.29
N ASP A 169 7.26 15.58 -3.38
CA ASP A 169 6.62 16.74 -3.98
C ASP A 169 6.85 16.74 -5.50
N VAL A 170 6.17 17.64 -6.20
CA VAL A 170 6.33 17.83 -7.64
C VAL A 170 7.81 18.11 -7.96
N GLY A 171 8.38 17.28 -8.85
CA GLY A 171 9.77 17.37 -9.28
C GLY A 171 10.76 16.55 -8.45
N ASP A 172 10.31 15.91 -7.35
CA ASP A 172 11.13 14.94 -6.63
C ASP A 172 11.15 13.58 -7.36
N CYS A 173 12.24 12.83 -7.24
CA CYS A 173 12.39 11.54 -7.89
C CYS A 173 13.14 10.53 -7.02
N ILE A 174 13.13 9.27 -7.45
CA ILE A 174 14.11 8.29 -7.01
C ILE A 174 15.03 8.01 -8.20
N PRO A 175 16.36 8.07 -8.03
CA PRO A 175 17.28 7.56 -9.04
C PRO A 175 16.99 6.09 -9.36
N PRO A 176 17.34 5.61 -10.56
CA PRO A 176 17.28 4.19 -10.89
C PRO A 176 18.06 3.37 -9.87
N HIS A 177 17.43 2.34 -9.32
CA HIS A 177 18.01 1.42 -8.35
C HIS A 177 17.31 0.06 -8.40
N ILE A 178 17.97 -0.95 -7.87
CA ILE A 178 17.41 -2.27 -7.56
C ILE A 178 17.32 -2.33 -6.03
N ASP A 179 16.20 -2.81 -5.49
CA ASP A 179 16.08 -3.02 -4.06
C ASP A 179 17.08 -4.07 -3.59
N HIS A 180 17.60 -3.90 -2.38
CA HIS A 180 18.62 -4.79 -1.84
C HIS A 180 18.08 -6.18 -1.54
N ASP A 181 18.90 -7.22 -1.73
CA ASP A 181 18.58 -8.63 -1.45
C ASP A 181 18.31 -8.95 0.05
N ASP A 182 18.39 -7.92 0.91
CA ASP A 182 17.95 -8.02 2.31
C ASP A 182 16.42 -8.16 2.40
N PHE A 183 15.71 -7.70 1.37
CA PHE A 183 14.26 -7.84 1.28
C PHE A 183 13.90 -9.11 0.52
N ALA A 184 12.75 -9.69 0.90
CA ALA A 184 12.17 -10.78 0.12
C ALA A 184 11.87 -10.30 -1.32
N PRO A 185 11.89 -11.19 -2.33
CA PRO A 185 11.74 -10.82 -3.75
C PRO A 185 10.44 -10.07 -4.11
N PHE A 186 9.43 -10.11 -3.24
CA PHE A 186 8.13 -9.49 -3.49
C PHE A 186 8.08 -8.08 -2.90
N LEU A 187 8.34 -7.08 -3.75
CA LEU A 187 8.05 -5.69 -3.42
C LEU A 187 6.61 -5.34 -3.82
N HIS A 188 5.86 -4.76 -2.88
CA HIS A 188 4.51 -4.26 -3.13
C HIS A 188 4.44 -2.76 -2.92
N ALA A 189 4.31 -2.03 -4.02
CA ALA A 189 4.12 -0.58 -4.00
C ALA A 189 2.63 -0.22 -4.06
N LEU A 190 2.22 0.70 -3.18
CA LEU A 190 0.90 1.32 -3.21
C LEU A 190 1.08 2.80 -3.48
N SER A 191 0.51 3.28 -4.58
CA SER A 191 0.51 4.71 -4.93
C SER A 191 -0.88 5.31 -4.78
N SER A 192 -0.90 6.62 -4.50
CA SER A 192 -2.09 7.47 -4.65
C SER A 192 -1.67 8.70 -5.44
N ASP A 193 -2.47 9.04 -6.45
CA ASP A 193 -2.37 10.33 -7.14
C ASP A 193 -3.01 11.46 -6.31
#